data_AF-A0A848YYK0-F1
#
_entry.id   AF-A0A848YYK0-F1
#
_cell.length_a   1.000
_cell.length_b   1.000
_cell.length_c   1.000
_cell.angle_alpha   90.00
_cell.angle_beta   90.00
_cell.angle_gamma   90.00
#
_symmetry.space_group_name_H-M   'P 1'
#
loop_
_entity.id
_entity.type
_entity.pdbx_description
1 polymer ?
#
loop_
_entity_poly.entity_id
_entity_poly.type
_entity_poly.pdbx_seq_one_letter_code
_entity_poly.pdbx_strand_id
1 'polypeptide(L)' 'MKKIIFLAVIIIFLAGCSSMSQSGYAEHDTHYKNWDHMKFSLWGYRNPAPEDLTKAEEQGWWGLDVPYVPAQ' A
#
# COMPACT_ATOMS: atom_id res chain seq x y z
N MET A 1 -2.54 16.42 -31.16
CA MET A 1 -1.42 16.88 -30.30
C MET A 1 -1.77 16.86 -28.81
N LYS A 2 -2.81 17.58 -28.33
CA LYS A 2 -3.19 17.60 -26.90
C LYS A 2 -3.46 16.21 -26.27
N LYS A 3 -4.06 15.28 -27.02
CA LYS A 3 -4.35 13.90 -26.55
C LYS A 3 -3.08 13.07 -26.29
N ILE A 4 -2.04 13.26 -27.08
CA ILE A 4 -0.76 12.54 -26.95
C ILE A 4 -0.01 13.05 -25.72
N ILE A 5 -0.01 14.38 -25.52
CA ILE A 5 0.58 15.01 -24.33
C ILE A 5 -0.14 14.51 -23.06
N PHE A 6 -1.47 14.45 -23.09
CA PHE A 6 -2.26 13.94 -21.96
C PHE A 6 -1.95 12.46 -21.65
N LEU A 7 -1.85 11.61 -22.67
CA LEU A 7 -1.45 10.21 -22.51
C LEU A 7 -0.03 10.08 -21.95
N ALA A 8 0.92 10.89 -22.43
CA ALA A 8 2.30 10.88 -21.92
C ALA A 8 2.36 11.26 -20.43
N VAL A 9 1.57 12.25 -20.00
CA VAL A 9 1.48 12.65 -18.59
C VAL A 9 0.90 11.52 -17.72
N ILE A 10 -0.14 10.83 -18.18
CA ILE A 10 -0.70 9.67 -17.45
C ILE A 10 0.33 8.55 -17.32
N ILE A 11 1.05 8.21 -18.39
CA ILE A 11 2.07 7.15 -18.36
C ILE A 11 3.19 7.49 -17.39
N ILE A 12 3.67 8.74 -17.39
CA ILE A 12 4.71 9.20 -16.46
C ILE A 12 4.19 9.19 -15.02
N PHE A 13 2.93 9.57 -14.79
CA PHE A 13 2.29 9.53 -13.47
C PHE A 13 2.18 8.09 -12.93
N LEU A 14 1.80 7.13 -13.77
CA LEU A 14 1.69 5.72 -13.39
C LEU A 14 3.06 5.03 -13.22
N ALA A 15 4.08 5.48 -13.95
CA ALA A 15 5.46 5.03 -13.79
C ALA A 15 6.11 5.52 -12.47
N GLY A 16 5.48 6.48 -11.77
CA GLY A 16 5.95 7.06 -10.53
C GLY A 16 5.71 6.25 -9.25
N CYS A 17 5.22 5.00 -9.32
CA CYS A 17 5.06 4.13 -8.15
C CYS A 17 6.42 3.60 -7.64
N SER A 18 7.25 4.48 -7.11
CA SER A 18 8.66 4.26 -6.76
C SER A 18 8.92 3.45 -5.48
N SER A 19 7.90 2.86 -4.86
CA SER A 19 8.06 2.08 -3.62
C SER A 19 7.78 0.59 -3.81
N MET A 20 7.52 0.14 -5.04
CA MET A 20 7.17 -1.25 -5.34
C MET A 20 8.24 -2.25 -4.87
N SER A 21 9.52 -1.95 -5.05
CA SER A 21 10.61 -2.82 -4.60
C SER A 21 10.80 -2.77 -3.08
N GLN A 22 10.73 -1.58 -2.48
CA GLN A 22 10.96 -1.41 -1.04
C GLN A 22 9.81 -1.98 -0.20
N SER A 23 8.59 -1.93 -0.70
CA SER A 23 7.42 -2.49 -0.02
C SER A 23 7.29 -4.00 -0.20
N GLY A 24 8.25 -4.71 -0.80
CA GLY A 24 8.11 -6.14 -1.11
C GLY A 24 6.95 -6.45 -2.06
N TYR A 25 6.42 -5.45 -2.80
CA TYR A 25 5.18 -5.62 -3.58
C TYR A 25 5.29 -6.77 -4.58
N ALA A 26 6.44 -6.92 -5.23
CA ALA A 26 6.70 -7.99 -6.19
C ALA A 26 6.96 -9.37 -5.56
N GLU A 27 7.09 -9.47 -4.25
CA GLU A 27 7.43 -10.70 -3.52
C GLU A 27 6.19 -11.42 -2.97
N HIS A 28 5.03 -10.78 -3.01
CA HIS A 28 3.78 -11.33 -2.49
C HIS A 28 2.78 -11.63 -3.62
N ASP A 29 2.53 -12.92 -3.86
CA ASP A 29 1.60 -13.42 -4.89
C ASP A 29 0.13 -13.03 -4.62
N THR A 30 -0.20 -12.72 -3.37
CA THR A 30 -1.57 -12.41 -2.92
C THR A 30 -1.70 -10.94 -2.55
N HIS A 31 -1.50 -10.04 -3.53
CA HIS A 31 -1.52 -8.57 -3.34
C HIS A 31 -2.64 -8.07 -2.41
N TYR A 32 -3.80 -8.72 -2.45
CA TYR A 32 -4.90 -8.52 -1.53
C TYR A 32 -5.77 -9.79 -1.50
N LYS A 33 -5.95 -10.47 -0.35
CA LYS A 33 -7.01 -11.50 -0.23
C LYS A 33 -8.39 -10.89 -0.45
N ASN A 34 -8.56 -9.62 -0.04
CA ASN A 34 -9.75 -8.81 -0.22
C ASN A 34 -9.39 -7.31 -0.11
N TRP A 35 -10.38 -6.42 -0.20
CA TRP A 35 -10.16 -4.97 -0.14
C TRP A 35 -9.77 -4.40 1.24
N ASP A 36 -9.64 -5.22 2.28
CA ASP A 36 -9.47 -4.73 3.66
C ASP A 36 -8.12 -4.04 3.86
N HIS A 37 -7.03 -4.60 3.33
CA HIS A 37 -5.71 -3.97 3.40
C HIS A 37 -5.74 -2.59 2.73
N MET A 38 -6.34 -2.47 1.53
CA MET A 38 -6.49 -1.17 0.85
C MET A 38 -7.31 -0.18 1.68
N LYS A 39 -8.46 -0.60 2.23
CA LYS A 39 -9.29 0.26 3.08
C LYS A 39 -8.52 0.74 4.30
N PHE A 40 -7.75 -0.15 4.92
CA PHE A 40 -6.89 0.19 6.04
C PHE A 40 -5.82 1.22 5.65
N SER A 41 -5.08 0.99 4.55
CA SER A 41 -4.04 1.92 4.06
C SER A 41 -4.59 3.30 3.70
N LEU A 42 -5.84 3.37 3.22
CA LEU A 42 -6.44 4.64 2.81
C LEU A 42 -7.08 5.40 3.99
N TRP A 43 -7.71 4.70 4.94
CA TRP A 43 -8.54 5.31 6.00
C TRP A 43 -8.22 4.79 7.41
N GLY A 44 -8.00 3.49 7.57
CA GLY A 44 -7.85 2.83 8.88
C GLY A 44 -6.54 3.12 9.61
N TYR A 45 -5.45 3.36 8.88
CA TYR A 45 -4.10 3.56 9.46
C TYR A 45 -4.01 4.74 10.43
N ARG A 46 -4.97 5.68 10.39
CA ARG A 46 -5.00 6.87 11.24
C ARG A 46 -5.40 6.59 12.68
N ASN A 47 -6.13 5.50 12.92
CA ASN A 47 -6.54 5.05 14.24
C ASN A 47 -6.66 3.52 14.23
N PRO A 48 -5.52 2.80 14.20
CA PRO A 48 -5.51 1.36 14.12
C PRO A 48 -6.10 0.75 15.39
N ALA A 49 -6.96 -0.25 15.23
CA ALA A 49 -7.52 -1.01 16.33
C ALA A 49 -6.81 -2.38 16.46
N PRO A 50 -6.86 -3.06 17.63
CA PRO A 50 -6.27 -4.39 17.80
C PRO A 50 -6.76 -5.42 16.76
N GLU A 51 -8.01 -5.29 16.32
CA GLU A 51 -8.60 -6.18 15.30
C GLU A 51 -7.93 -6.02 13.93
N ASP A 52 -7.36 -4.85 13.63
CA ASP A 52 -6.64 -4.62 12.37
C ASP A 52 -5.29 -5.34 12.36
N LEU A 53 -4.64 -5.52 13.52
CA LEU A 53 -3.46 -6.36 13.65
C LEU A 53 -3.78 -7.83 13.38
N THR A 54 -4.86 -8.35 13.99
CA THR A 54 -5.32 -9.72 13.73
C THR A 54 -5.62 -9.93 12.25
N LYS A 55 -6.31 -8.99 11.60
CA LYS A 55 -6.56 -9.05 10.14
C LYS A 55 -5.28 -9.01 9.33
N ALA A 56 -4.32 -8.15 9.70
CA ALA A 56 -3.05 -8.06 9.02
C ALA A 56 -2.29 -9.39 9.04
N GLU A 57 -2.27 -10.08 10.19
CA GLU A 57 -1.63 -11.40 10.34
C GLU A 57 -2.39 -12.48 9.55
N GLU A 58 -3.71 -12.59 9.70
CA GLU A 58 -4.53 -13.61 9.03
C GLU A 58 -4.52 -13.47 7.50
N GLN A 59 -4.52 -12.24 7.01
CA GLN A 59 -4.53 -11.93 5.59
C GLN A 59 -3.13 -11.80 5.01
N GLY A 60 -2.09 -11.81 5.84
CA GLY A 60 -0.69 -11.70 5.44
C GLY A 60 -0.39 -10.35 4.78
N TRP A 61 -0.81 -9.24 5.39
CA TRP A 61 -0.49 -7.90 4.89
C TRP A 61 1.01 -7.62 5.06
N TRP A 62 1.59 -6.93 4.09
CA TRP A 62 2.99 -6.49 4.10
C TRP A 62 3.06 -4.98 3.93
N GLY A 63 4.21 -4.42 4.30
CA GLY A 63 4.48 -3.01 4.15
C GLY A 63 5.93 -2.71 4.45
N LEU A 64 6.22 -1.43 4.63
CA LEU A 64 7.53 -1.00 5.08
C LEU A 64 7.67 -1.28 6.58
N ASP A 65 8.82 -1.79 7.00
CA ASP A 65 9.16 -1.86 8.41
C ASP A 65 9.15 -0.45 9.01
N VAL A 66 8.29 -0.24 10.00
CA VAL A 66 8.24 1.02 10.75
C VAL A 66 9.08 0.84 12.02
N PRO A 67 10.09 1.71 12.26
CA PRO A 67 10.86 1.63 13.49
C PRO A 67 9.94 1.81 14.69
N TYR A 68 10.13 0.98 15.73
CA TYR A 68 9.38 1.09 16.97
C TYR A 68 9.54 2.50 17.57
N VAL A 69 8.43 3.20 17.75
CA VAL A 69 8.36 4.46 18.50
C VAL A 69 7.60 4.16 19.79
N PRO A 70 8.22 4.31 20.97
CA PRO A 70 7.51 4.13 22.24
C PRO A 70 6.33 5.09 22.31
N ALA A 71 5.16 4.61 22.74
CA ALA A 71 4.04 5.49 23.06
C ALA A 71 4.48 6.50 24.13
N GLN A 72 4.17 7.78 23.91
CA GLN A 72 4.35 8.85 24.90
C GLN A 72 3.29 8.76 25.99
#